data_AF-A9L293-F1
#
_entry.id   AF-A9L293-F1
#
_cell.length_a   1.000
_cell.length_b   1.000
_cell.length_c   1.000
_cell.angle_alpha   90.00
_cell.angle_beta   90.00
_cell.angle_gamma   90.00
#
_symmetry.space_group_name_H-M   'P 1'
#
loop_
_entity.id
_entity.type
_entity.pdbx_description
1 polymer ?
#
loop_
_entity_poly.entity_id
_entity_poly.type
_entity_poly.pdbx_seq_one_letter_code
_entity_poly.pdbx_strand_id
1 'polypeptide(L)'
;MLIIDVGELTLLWYLNINCQFFKRRFIMAGKNKASLKSLFKIETQEQCQSAIKNGWIVTLISLSITLVFSTIGFFTQTENATLNYFLDPFLMIDVVLMAVMAFFIYRKSRIAATLMFFYFVLSKILQWSDLGNVQGLPLAIVFMFFYFNAMRATFVWHSKYKIVDESLSLDTDI
;
A
#
# COMPACT_ATOMS: atom_id res chain seq x y z
N MET A 1 39.97 -11.86 3.36
CA MET A 1 38.66 -12.51 3.12
C MET A 1 37.63 -11.77 3.96
N LEU A 2 37.12 -10.65 3.44
CA LEU A 2 36.06 -9.86 4.07
C LEU A 2 34.76 -10.29 3.38
N ILE A 3 34.04 -11.22 4.00
CA ILE A 3 32.65 -11.51 3.63
C ILE A 3 31.84 -10.38 4.22
N ILE A 4 31.58 -9.35 3.42
CA ILE A 4 30.64 -8.31 3.78
C ILE A 4 29.25 -8.91 3.58
N ASP A 5 28.52 -9.08 4.68
CA ASP A 5 27.17 -9.63 4.71
C ASP A 5 26.25 -8.74 3.85
N VAL A 6 25.82 -9.28 2.71
CA VAL A 6 24.94 -8.60 1.73
C VAL A 6 23.63 -8.15 2.41
N GLY A 7 23.24 -8.78 3.53
CA GLY A 7 22.09 -8.39 4.35
C GLY A 7 22.26 -7.03 5.05
N GLU A 8 23.45 -6.70 5.56
CA GLU A 8 23.66 -5.40 6.25
C GLU A 8 23.76 -4.22 5.26
N LEU A 9 24.43 -4.43 4.12
CA LEU A 9 24.52 -3.40 3.09
C LEU A 9 23.15 -3.08 2.46
N THR A 10 22.30 -4.11 2.29
CA THR A 10 20.93 -3.91 1.79
C THR A 10 20.06 -3.21 2.83
N LEU A 11 20.18 -3.49 4.14
CA LEU A 11 19.46 -2.77 5.20
C LEU A 11 19.90 -1.30 5.34
N LEU A 12 21.18 -0.98 5.16
CA LEU A 12 21.67 0.41 5.16
C LEU A 12 21.24 1.17 3.89
N TRP A 13 21.19 0.51 2.73
CA TRP A 13 20.56 1.06 1.53
C TRP A 13 19.03 1.22 1.68
N TYR A 14 18.38 0.29 2.38
CA TYR A 14 16.93 0.25 2.68
C TYR A 14 16.48 1.44 3.55
N LEU A 15 17.27 1.83 4.55
CA LEU A 15 17.03 3.04 5.36
C LEU A 15 17.28 4.33 4.57
N ASN A 16 18.30 4.36 3.71
CA ASN A 16 18.68 5.56 2.97
C ASN A 16 17.70 5.86 1.80
N ILE A 17 17.27 4.85 1.05
CA ILE A 17 16.28 5.01 -0.03
C ILE A 17 14.88 5.29 0.50
N ASN A 18 14.42 4.60 1.55
CA ASN A 18 13.14 4.93 2.17
C ASN A 18 13.14 6.38 2.67
N CYS A 19 14.21 6.83 3.32
CA CYS A 19 14.28 8.20 3.81
C CYS A 19 14.25 9.23 2.67
N GLN A 20 14.90 8.99 1.53
CA GLN A 20 14.93 9.94 0.41
C GLN A 20 13.64 9.94 -0.43
N PHE A 21 13.06 8.78 -0.73
CA PHE A 21 11.85 8.69 -1.55
C PHE A 21 10.59 9.03 -0.76
N PHE A 22 10.49 8.58 0.50
CA PHE A 22 9.45 9.02 1.42
C PHE A 22 9.56 10.53 1.63
N LYS A 23 10.76 11.10 1.87
CA LYS A 23 10.93 12.55 2.00
C LYS A 23 10.48 13.32 0.77
N ARG A 24 10.74 12.88 -0.47
CA ARG A 24 10.27 13.61 -1.67
C ARG A 24 8.74 13.60 -1.85
N ARG A 25 8.05 12.50 -1.56
CA ARG A 25 6.59 12.38 -1.76
C ARG A 25 5.79 12.79 -0.52
N PHE A 26 6.38 12.64 0.67
CA PHE A 26 5.85 13.17 1.94
C PHE A 26 6.11 14.67 2.09
N ILE A 27 7.13 15.28 1.46
CA ILE A 27 7.26 16.76 1.39
C ILE A 27 6.15 17.37 0.53
N MET A 28 5.65 16.67 -0.48
CA MET A 28 4.44 17.08 -1.22
C MET A 28 3.15 16.90 -0.39
N ALA A 29 3.13 15.95 0.56
CA ALA A 29 2.00 15.74 1.49
C ALA A 29 2.12 16.53 2.82
N GLY A 30 3.32 17.04 3.13
CA GLY A 30 3.71 17.56 4.44
C GLY A 30 3.87 19.07 4.50
N LYS A 31 3.45 19.80 3.46
CA LYS A 31 3.49 21.27 3.46
C LYS A 31 2.29 21.94 4.13
N ASN A 32 1.31 21.20 4.63
CA ASN A 32 0.19 21.82 5.35
C ASN A 32 -0.43 20.87 6.38
N LYS A 33 -0.39 21.22 7.67
CA LYS A 33 -1.15 20.52 8.72
C LYS A 33 -2.67 20.56 8.46
N ALA A 34 -3.13 21.40 7.52
CA ALA A 34 -4.51 21.37 6.99
C ALA A 34 -4.83 20.16 6.08
N SER A 35 -3.83 19.42 5.58
CA SER A 35 -4.00 18.33 4.59
C SER A 35 -4.60 17.03 5.15
N LEU A 36 -4.48 16.77 6.46
CA LEU A 36 -4.99 15.53 7.06
C LEU A 36 -6.49 15.63 7.37
N LYS A 37 -6.96 16.82 7.73
CA LYS A 37 -8.41 17.13 7.82
C LYS A 37 -9.07 17.17 6.44
N SER A 38 -8.41 17.66 5.40
CA SER A 38 -8.96 17.65 4.03
C SER A 38 -8.97 16.25 3.41
N LEU A 39 -8.05 15.34 3.80
CA LEU A 39 -8.13 13.91 3.43
C LEU A 39 -9.37 13.22 4.02
N PHE A 40 -9.83 13.62 5.21
CA PHE A 40 -11.06 13.11 5.81
C PHE A 40 -12.33 13.74 5.24
N LYS A 41 -12.21 14.95 4.67
CA LYS A 41 -13.31 15.70 4.09
C LYS A 41 -13.52 15.22 2.66
N ILE A 42 -14.23 14.10 2.51
CA ILE A 42 -14.58 13.50 1.21
C ILE A 42 -15.87 14.17 0.72
N GLU A 43 -15.79 15.45 0.32
CA GLU A 43 -16.96 16.19 -0.18
C GLU A 43 -16.95 16.27 -1.71
N THR A 44 -15.78 16.41 -2.34
CA THR A 44 -15.67 16.59 -3.79
C THR A 44 -15.19 15.33 -4.53
N GLN A 45 -15.55 15.24 -5.82
CA GLN A 45 -15.19 14.12 -6.70
C GLN A 45 -13.68 13.97 -6.85
N GLU A 46 -12.96 15.08 -6.97
CA GLU A 46 -11.50 15.12 -7.09
C GLU A 46 -10.80 14.56 -5.85
N GLN A 47 -11.32 14.85 -4.65
CA GLN A 47 -10.80 14.33 -3.39
C GLN A 47 -10.99 12.82 -3.30
N CYS A 48 -12.16 12.29 -3.71
CA CYS A 48 -12.41 10.85 -3.78
C CYS A 48 -11.40 10.16 -4.70
N GLN A 49 -11.21 10.71 -5.91
CA GLN A 49 -10.30 10.13 -6.89
C GLN A 49 -8.85 10.19 -6.42
N SER A 50 -8.44 11.27 -5.77
CA SER A 50 -7.09 11.42 -5.21
C SER A 50 -6.82 10.43 -4.06
N ALA A 51 -7.80 10.20 -3.18
CA ALA A 51 -7.69 9.22 -2.11
C ALA A 51 -7.55 7.78 -2.66
N ILE A 52 -8.32 7.42 -3.69
CA ILE A 52 -8.21 6.11 -4.36
C ILE A 52 -6.84 5.97 -5.04
N LYS A 53 -6.39 7.02 -5.76
CA LYS A 53 -5.06 7.04 -6.40
C LYS A 53 -3.94 6.87 -5.37
N ASN A 54 -4.03 7.54 -4.23
CA ASN A 54 -3.05 7.41 -3.15
C ASN A 54 -3.01 5.97 -2.60
N GLY A 55 -4.17 5.36 -2.37
CA GLY A 55 -4.24 3.95 -1.96
C GLY A 55 -3.58 3.02 -2.97
N TRP A 56 -3.87 3.21 -4.26
CA TRP A 56 -3.26 2.43 -5.35
C TRP A 56 -1.73 2.59 -5.41
N ILE A 57 -1.22 3.83 -5.29
CA ILE A 57 0.22 4.10 -5.24
C ILE A 57 0.87 3.39 -4.05
N VAL A 58 0.24 3.42 -2.88
CA VAL A 58 0.76 2.75 -1.67
C VAL A 58 0.78 1.23 -1.85
N THR A 59 -0.24 0.66 -2.50
CA THR A 59 -0.23 -0.77 -2.87
C THR A 59 0.92 -1.09 -3.81
N LEU A 60 1.15 -0.28 -4.84
CA LEU A 60 2.27 -0.49 -5.79
C LEU A 60 3.64 -0.40 -5.11
N ILE A 61 3.82 0.53 -4.19
CA ILE A 61 5.05 0.64 -3.41
C ILE A 61 5.23 -0.63 -2.57
N SER A 62 4.19 -1.05 -1.85
CA SER A 62 4.22 -2.27 -1.03
C SER A 62 4.52 -3.51 -1.89
N LEU A 63 3.89 -3.62 -3.05
CA LEU A 63 4.09 -4.71 -4.01
C LEU A 63 5.52 -4.77 -4.51
N SER A 64 6.07 -3.61 -4.89
CA SER A 64 7.46 -3.52 -5.38
C SER A 64 8.44 -3.98 -4.31
N ILE A 65 8.19 -3.61 -3.05
CA ILE A 65 9.00 -4.05 -1.91
C ILE A 65 8.90 -5.57 -1.75
N THR A 66 7.69 -6.13 -1.66
CA THR A 66 7.49 -7.56 -1.49
C THR A 66 8.11 -8.37 -2.64
N LEU A 67 8.03 -7.87 -3.87
CA LEU A 67 8.61 -8.50 -5.05
C LEU A 67 10.15 -8.56 -4.98
N VAL A 68 10.80 -7.49 -4.53
CA VAL A 68 12.26 -7.47 -4.34
C VAL A 68 12.67 -8.46 -3.24
N PHE A 69 11.96 -8.50 -2.11
CA PHE A 69 12.26 -9.47 -1.04
C PHE A 69 12.07 -10.91 -1.50
N SER A 70 10.95 -11.20 -2.17
CA SER A 70 10.64 -12.53 -2.68
C SER A 70 11.71 -13.00 -3.69
N THR A 71 12.20 -12.13 -4.57
CA THR A 71 13.26 -12.48 -5.52
C THR A 71 14.62 -12.72 -4.85
N ILE A 72 15.00 -11.95 -3.83
CA ILE A 72 16.24 -12.20 -3.05
C ILE A 72 16.15 -13.55 -2.31
N GLY A 73 14.95 -13.94 -1.87
CA GLY A 73 14.69 -15.22 -1.21
C GLY A 73 15.02 -16.45 -2.02
N PHE A 74 14.86 -16.39 -3.33
CA PHE A 74 15.25 -17.50 -4.21
C PHE A 74 16.76 -17.73 -4.27
N PHE A 75 17.58 -16.70 -4.03
CA PHE A 75 19.04 -16.80 -4.17
C PHE A 75 19.78 -16.90 -2.82
N THR A 76 19.08 -16.72 -1.70
CA THR A 76 19.70 -16.63 -0.37
C THR A 76 19.04 -17.60 0.59
N GLN A 77 19.79 -18.58 1.10
CA GLN A 77 19.37 -19.42 2.22
C GLN A 77 20.12 -18.95 3.47
N THR A 78 19.39 -18.70 4.56
CA THR A 78 19.97 -18.17 5.80
C THR A 78 19.40 -18.90 6.99
N GLU A 79 20.17 -19.09 8.06
CA GLU A 79 19.69 -19.79 9.28
C GLU A 79 18.85 -18.89 10.20
N ASN A 80 18.84 -17.57 9.95
CA ASN A 80 18.03 -16.61 10.70
C ASN A 80 16.54 -16.78 10.39
N ALA A 81 15.75 -17.15 11.41
CA ALA A 81 14.30 -17.36 11.30
C ALA A 81 13.54 -16.15 10.74
N THR A 82 13.94 -14.93 11.10
CA THR A 82 13.33 -13.70 10.57
C THR A 82 13.55 -13.55 9.07
N LEU A 83 14.76 -13.80 8.59
CA LEU A 83 15.06 -13.68 7.16
C LEU A 83 14.38 -14.81 6.38
N ASN A 84 14.34 -16.04 6.90
CA ASN A 84 13.62 -17.13 6.23
C ASN A 84 12.14 -16.83 5.99
N TYR A 85 11.46 -16.14 6.92
CA TYR A 85 10.07 -15.73 6.70
C TYR A 85 9.93 -14.72 5.54
N PHE A 86 10.85 -13.76 5.44
CA PHE A 86 10.85 -12.77 4.35
C PHE A 86 11.34 -13.33 3.01
N LEU A 87 11.94 -14.52 3.01
CA LEU A 87 12.51 -15.18 1.85
C LEU A 87 11.65 -16.39 1.41
N ASP A 88 10.49 -16.60 2.03
CA ASP A 88 9.58 -17.71 1.72
C ASP A 88 9.02 -17.58 0.28
N PRO A 89 9.13 -18.62 -0.56
CA PRO A 89 8.49 -18.67 -1.87
C PRO A 89 6.99 -18.36 -1.87
N PHE A 90 6.28 -18.59 -0.76
CA PHE A 90 4.87 -18.24 -0.62
C PHE A 90 4.59 -16.74 -0.80
N LEU A 91 5.59 -15.87 -0.55
CA LEU A 91 5.46 -14.43 -0.80
C LEU A 91 5.25 -14.08 -2.29
N MET A 92 5.60 -14.96 -3.24
CA MET A 92 5.25 -14.72 -4.65
C MET A 92 3.74 -14.75 -4.86
N ILE A 93 3.02 -15.63 -4.15
CA ILE A 93 1.56 -15.71 -4.22
C ILE A 93 0.97 -14.39 -3.70
N ASP A 94 1.53 -13.87 -2.61
CA ASP A 94 1.15 -12.58 -2.04
C ASP A 94 1.37 -11.41 -3.02
N VAL A 95 2.50 -11.40 -3.73
CA VAL A 95 2.79 -10.39 -4.77
C VAL A 95 1.74 -10.42 -5.89
N VAL A 96 1.40 -11.62 -6.38
CA VAL A 96 0.37 -11.78 -7.44
C VAL A 96 -0.99 -11.32 -6.92
N LEU A 97 -1.36 -11.71 -5.70
CA LEU A 97 -2.62 -11.32 -5.08
C LEU A 97 -2.70 -9.79 -4.89
N MET A 98 -1.63 -9.16 -4.42
CA MET A 98 -1.53 -7.71 -4.30
C MET A 98 -1.59 -7.00 -5.66
N ALA A 99 -0.99 -7.58 -6.72
CA ALA A 99 -1.05 -7.04 -8.08
C ALA A 99 -2.49 -7.00 -8.60
N VAL A 100 -3.22 -8.09 -8.39
CA VAL A 100 -4.64 -8.20 -8.74
C VAL A 100 -5.44 -7.15 -7.95
N MET A 101 -5.25 -7.06 -6.64
CA MET A 101 -5.94 -6.06 -5.81
C MET A 101 -5.64 -4.62 -6.26
N ALA A 102 -4.39 -4.30 -6.59
CA ALA A 102 -4.00 -3.00 -7.13
C ALA A 102 -4.75 -2.68 -8.44
N PHE A 103 -4.83 -3.64 -9.35
CA PHE A 103 -5.58 -3.47 -10.61
C PHE A 103 -7.08 -3.22 -10.36
N PHE A 104 -7.71 -3.93 -9.43
CA PHE A 104 -9.11 -3.71 -9.11
C PHE A 104 -9.37 -2.40 -8.34
N ILE A 105 -8.43 -1.92 -7.53
CA ILE A 105 -8.49 -0.59 -6.92
C ILE A 105 -8.46 0.50 -8.00
N TYR A 106 -7.64 0.32 -9.05
CA TYR A 106 -7.64 1.22 -10.21
C TYR A 106 -8.99 1.25 -10.91
N ARG A 107 -9.68 0.10 -11.01
CA ARG A 107 -11.08 0.01 -11.50
C ARG A 107 -12.14 0.51 -10.51
N LYS A 108 -11.75 1.15 -9.40
CA LYS A 108 -12.65 1.73 -8.37
C LYS A 108 -13.61 0.70 -7.75
N SER A 109 -13.19 -0.56 -7.62
CA SER A 109 -14.02 -1.61 -7.02
C SER A 109 -14.07 -1.48 -5.49
N ARG A 110 -15.29 -1.41 -4.94
CA ARG A 110 -15.55 -1.35 -3.48
C ARG A 110 -14.98 -2.57 -2.74
N ILE A 111 -15.14 -3.75 -3.33
CA ILE A 111 -14.75 -5.03 -2.72
C ILE A 111 -13.23 -5.12 -2.65
N ALA A 112 -12.52 -4.72 -3.71
CA ALA A 112 -11.07 -4.80 -3.75
C ALA A 112 -10.38 -3.87 -2.76
N ALA A 113 -10.88 -2.63 -2.58
CA ALA A 113 -10.32 -1.71 -1.59
C ALA A 113 -10.52 -2.23 -0.16
N THR A 114 -11.68 -2.83 0.12
CA THR A 114 -11.96 -3.47 1.41
C THR A 114 -11.06 -4.68 1.63
N LEU A 115 -10.96 -5.56 0.62
CA LEU A 115 -10.15 -6.77 0.70
C LEU A 115 -8.66 -6.45 0.89
N MET A 116 -8.13 -5.44 0.19
CA MET A 116 -6.75 -4.99 0.34
C MET A 116 -6.45 -4.48 1.76
N PHE A 117 -7.39 -3.74 2.35
CA PHE A 117 -7.25 -3.29 3.74
C PHE A 117 -7.20 -4.48 4.69
N PHE A 118 -8.19 -5.38 4.63
CA PHE A 118 -8.24 -6.56 5.50
C PHE A 118 -7.05 -7.48 5.32
N TYR A 119 -6.64 -7.73 4.07
CA TYR A 119 -5.46 -8.51 3.74
C TYR A 119 -4.22 -7.92 4.40
N PHE A 120 -3.99 -6.61 4.28
CA PHE A 120 -2.85 -5.95 4.92
C PHE A 120 -2.86 -6.09 6.45
N VAL A 121 -4.03 -5.95 7.09
CA VAL A 121 -4.15 -6.13 8.55
C VAL A 121 -3.83 -7.57 8.95
N LEU A 122 -4.38 -8.54 8.22
CA LEU A 122 -4.18 -9.96 8.51
C LEU A 122 -2.72 -10.37 8.31
N SER A 123 -2.09 -9.93 7.22
CA SER A 123 -0.65 -10.16 6.98
C SER A 123 0.22 -9.58 8.09
N LYS A 124 -0.14 -8.42 8.65
CA LYS A 124 0.62 -7.84 9.78
C LYS A 124 0.45 -8.61 11.08
N ILE A 125 -0.75 -9.11 11.36
CA ILE A 125 -1.02 -9.94 12.53
C ILE A 125 -0.25 -11.27 12.45
N LEU A 126 -0.31 -11.93 11.28
CA LEU A 126 0.43 -13.18 11.04
C LEU A 126 1.94 -12.96 11.18
N GLN A 127 2.47 -11.91 10.55
CA GLN A 127 3.88 -11.54 10.66
C GLN A 127 4.33 -11.31 12.12
N TRP A 128 3.52 -10.65 12.95
CA TRP A 128 3.87 -10.45 14.37
C TRP A 128 3.75 -11.73 15.21
N SER A 129 2.82 -12.62 14.86
CA SER A 129 2.68 -13.94 15.48
C SER A 129 3.90 -14.82 15.18
N ASP A 130 4.37 -14.82 13.94
CA ASP A 130 5.44 -15.72 13.49
C ASP A 130 6.83 -15.21 13.91
N LEU A 131 7.08 -13.89 13.86
CA LEU A 131 8.38 -13.30 14.20
C LEU A 131 8.53 -12.97 15.69
N GLY A 132 7.44 -12.91 16.45
CA GLY A 132 7.44 -12.51 17.87
C GLY A 132 7.92 -11.08 18.14
N ASN A 133 8.13 -10.27 17.10
CA ASN A 133 8.64 -8.90 17.20
C ASN A 133 7.78 -7.93 16.37
N VAL A 134 7.40 -6.82 16.98
CA VAL A 134 6.58 -5.74 16.39
C VAL A 134 7.44 -4.80 15.52
N GLN A 135 8.05 -5.35 14.48
CA GLN A 135 8.85 -4.57 13.52
C GLN A 135 7.93 -3.83 12.53
N GLY A 136 8.33 -2.61 12.15
CA GLY A 136 7.65 -1.83 11.12
C GLY A 136 6.30 -1.24 11.51
N LEU A 137 5.96 -1.21 12.80
CA LEU A 137 4.69 -0.69 13.31
C LEU A 137 4.35 0.76 12.86
N PRO A 138 5.30 1.73 12.86
CA PRO A 138 5.01 3.08 12.37
C PRO A 138 4.62 3.11 10.88
N LEU A 139 5.30 2.31 10.06
CA LEU A 139 5.01 2.21 8.62
C LEU A 139 3.66 1.52 8.37
N ALA A 140 3.35 0.48 9.15
CA ALA A 140 2.08 -0.23 9.06
C ALA A 140 0.88 0.68 9.36
N ILE A 141 0.98 1.54 10.38
CA ILE A 141 -0.07 2.52 10.70
C ILE A 141 -0.29 3.49 9.54
N VAL A 142 0.79 3.98 8.92
CA VAL A 142 0.70 4.88 7.76
C VAL A 142 -0.03 4.19 6.60
N PHE A 143 0.36 2.97 6.24
CA PHE A 143 -0.30 2.22 5.16
C PHE A 143 -1.76 1.90 5.47
N MET A 144 -2.05 1.50 6.70
CA MET A 144 -3.41 1.27 7.17
C MET A 144 -4.28 2.52 6.99
N PHE A 145 -3.74 3.71 7.30
CA PHE A 145 -4.44 4.97 7.10
C PHE A 145 -4.74 5.25 5.62
N PHE A 146 -3.79 5.00 4.73
CA PHE A 146 -4.01 5.16 3.28
C PHE A 146 -5.03 4.17 2.73
N TYR A 147 -4.97 2.91 3.13
CA TYR A 147 -5.93 1.88 2.71
C TYR A 147 -7.34 2.15 3.25
N PHE A 148 -7.46 2.60 4.51
CA PHE A 148 -8.75 2.98 5.08
C PHE A 148 -9.37 4.18 4.36
N ASN A 149 -8.58 5.20 4.01
CA ASN A 149 -9.06 6.34 3.22
C ASN A 149 -9.46 5.94 1.80
N ALA A 150 -8.69 5.06 1.15
CA ALA A 150 -9.04 4.54 -0.18
C ALA A 150 -10.36 3.74 -0.13
N MET A 151 -10.54 2.89 0.88
CA MET A 151 -11.78 2.17 1.13
C MET A 151 -12.96 3.14 1.24
N ARG A 152 -12.93 4.11 2.16
CA ARG A 152 -14.00 5.09 2.34
C ARG A 152 -14.31 5.87 1.05
N ALA A 153 -13.28 6.28 0.32
CA ALA A 153 -13.43 7.00 -0.94
C ALA A 153 -14.14 6.18 -2.03
N THR A 154 -13.88 4.87 -2.14
CA THR A 154 -14.59 4.00 -3.09
C THR A 154 -16.08 3.84 -2.77
N PHE A 155 -16.46 3.80 -1.49
CA PHE A 155 -17.86 3.74 -1.08
C PHE A 155 -18.60 5.04 -1.43
N VAL A 156 -18.01 6.21 -1.13
CA VAL A 156 -18.58 7.51 -1.50
C VAL A 156 -18.67 7.66 -3.02
N TRP A 157 -17.66 7.21 -3.77
CA TRP A 157 -17.67 7.23 -5.23
C TRP A 157 -18.90 6.52 -5.81
N HIS A 158 -19.15 5.29 -5.35
CA HIS A 158 -20.26 4.48 -5.87
C HIS A 158 -21.64 4.96 -5.40
N SER A 159 -21.72 5.62 -4.24
CA SER A 159 -22.98 6.15 -3.70
C SER A 159 -23.40 7.46 -4.36
N LYS A 160 -22.46 8.37 -4.64
CA LYS A 160 -22.78 9.72 -5.14
C LYS A 160 -22.65 9.88 -6.65
N TYR A 161 -21.65 9.26 -7.28
CA TYR A 161 -21.25 9.66 -8.64
C TYR A 161 -21.65 8.65 -9.71
N LYS A 162 -22.00 7.42 -9.35
CA LYS A 162 -22.54 6.45 -10.33
C LYS A 162 -23.90 6.88 -10.90
N ILE A 163 -24.67 7.66 -10.15
CA ILE A 163 -26.01 8.13 -10.54
C ILE A 163 -25.93 9.44 -11.32
N VAL A 164 -24.93 10.29 -11.05
CA VAL A 164 -24.80 11.62 -11.66
C VAL A 164 -24.35 11.54 -13.13
N ASP A 165 -23.46 10.61 -13.47
CA ASP A 165 -22.98 10.42 -14.85
C ASP A 165 -24.12 10.00 -15.80
N GLU A 166 -25.13 9.29 -15.29
CA GLU A 166 -26.32 8.88 -16.04
C GLU A 166 -27.33 10.04 -16.23
N SER A 167 -27.44 10.95 -15.25
CA SER A 167 -28.27 12.15 -15.39
C SER A 167 -27.67 13.23 -16.29
N LEU A 168 -26.33 13.34 -16.32
CA LEU A 168 -25.64 14.36 -17.11
C LEU A 168 -25.60 14.01 -18.61
N SER A 169 -25.61 12.72 -18.94
CA SER A 169 -25.68 12.24 -20.32
C SER A 169 -27.07 12.48 -20.96
N LEU A 170 -28.14 12.47 -20.15
CA LEU A 170 -29.50 12.76 -20.61
C LEU A 170 -29.74 14.26 -20.90
N ASP A 171 -28.98 15.16 -20.30
CA ASP A 171 -29.11 16.62 -20.51
C ASP A 171 -28.32 17.11 -21.73
N THR A 172 -27.30 16.36 -22.16
CA THR A 172 -26.49 16.67 -23.36
C THR A 172 -27.08 16.17 -24.67
N ASP A 173 -28.17 15.39 -24.62
CA ASP A 173 -28.84 14.82 -25.80
C ASP A 173 -30.05 15.66 -26.28
N ILE A 174 -30.19 16.92 -25.82
CA ILE A 174 -31.25 17.87 -26.25
C ILE A 174 -30.66 19.01 -27.09
#